data_AF-A0AAD6VXU6-F1
#
_entry.id   AF-A0AAD6VXU6-F1
#
_cell.length_a   1.000
_cell.length_b   1.000
_cell.length_c   1.000
_cell.angle_alpha   90.00
_cell.angle_beta   90.00
_cell.angle_gamma   90.00
#
_symmetry.space_group_name_H-M   'P 1'
#
loop_
_entity.id
_entity.type
_entity.pdbx_description
1 polymer ?
#
loop_
_entity_poly.entity_id
_entity_poly.type
_entity_poly.pdbx_seq_one_letter_code
_entity_poly.pdbx_strand_id
1 'polypeptide(L)'
;MASSSEQESFLSIYRNTSLSIFSRQSWDSKTASRVGEKLGFRLKEIGVNNIYVDLNEELSRPIHYRKRVLPLFDSVKRVGIEVDGAEKLGEIGPVKKCLGC
;
A
#
# COMPACT_ATOMS: atom_id res chain seq x y z
N MET A 1 47.53 -9.87 1.27
CA MET A 1 46.67 -10.79 2.03
C MET A 1 45.89 -9.95 3.03
N ALA A 2 44.57 -9.89 2.93
CA ALA A 2 43.74 -9.12 3.86
C ALA A 2 43.57 -9.91 5.18
N SER A 3 43.64 -9.21 6.31
CA SER A 3 43.65 -9.80 7.65
C SER A 3 42.26 -10.32 8.05
N SER A 4 42.19 -11.51 8.63
CA SER A 4 40.94 -12.19 9.03
C SER A 4 40.11 -11.42 10.08
N SER A 5 40.71 -10.45 10.77
CA SER A 5 40.06 -9.60 11.78
C SER A 5 39.11 -8.55 11.19
N GLU A 6 39.32 -8.15 9.94
CA GLU A 6 38.47 -7.18 9.24
C GLU A 6 37.22 -7.84 8.63
N GLN A 7 37.31 -9.16 8.39
CA GLN A 7 36.17 -9.95 7.92
C GLN A 7 35.15 -10.20 9.04
N GLU A 8 35.58 -10.45 10.28
CA GLU A 8 34.65 -10.63 11.40
C GLU A 8 33.92 -9.33 11.81
N SER A 9 34.59 -8.17 11.76
CA SER A 9 33.95 -6.89 12.05
C SER A 9 32.95 -6.50 10.96
N PHE A 10 33.25 -6.78 9.69
CA PHE A 10 32.31 -6.56 8.59
C PHE A 10 31.10 -7.50 8.69
N LEU A 11 31.31 -8.76 9.08
CA LEU A 11 30.23 -9.73 9.28
C LEU A 11 29.37 -9.41 10.51
N SER A 12 29.93 -8.84 11.58
CA SER A 12 29.15 -8.41 12.75
C SER A 12 28.28 -7.19 12.44
N ILE A 13 28.79 -6.24 11.65
CA ILE A 13 28.00 -5.14 11.10
C ILE A 13 26.91 -5.72 10.18
N TYR A 14 27.23 -6.61 9.24
CA TYR A 14 26.24 -7.18 8.34
C TYR A 14 25.16 -8.00 9.07
N ARG A 15 25.53 -8.78 10.11
CA ARG A 15 24.60 -9.54 10.96
C ARG A 15 23.72 -8.64 11.83
N ASN A 16 24.23 -7.50 12.31
CA ASN A 16 23.43 -6.54 13.08
C ASN A 16 22.60 -5.58 12.20
N THR A 17 22.95 -5.43 10.91
CA THR A 17 22.32 -4.45 10.01
C THR A 17 21.39 -5.09 8.99
N SER A 18 21.48 -6.41 8.74
CA SER A 18 20.57 -7.12 7.84
C SER A 18 19.40 -7.75 8.60
N LEU A 19 18.18 -7.35 8.22
CA LEU A 19 16.86 -7.97 8.47
C LEU A 19 15.86 -7.32 9.44
N SER A 20 16.17 -6.28 10.23
CA SER A 20 15.12 -5.67 11.09
C SER A 20 14.99 -4.14 11.09
N ILE A 21 15.83 -3.39 10.38
CA ILE A 21 15.85 -1.91 10.46
C ILE A 21 15.54 -1.24 9.10
N PHE A 22 14.98 -1.96 8.13
CA PHE A 22 14.03 -1.26 7.27
C PHE A 22 12.80 -1.06 8.13
N SER A 23 12.56 0.21 8.50
CA SER A 23 11.29 0.63 9.10
C SER A 23 10.21 -0.19 8.41
N ARG A 24 9.58 -1.10 9.14
CA ARG A 24 8.33 -1.70 8.73
C ARG A 24 7.35 -0.54 8.78
N GLN A 25 7.42 0.38 7.81
CA GLN A 25 6.44 1.40 7.60
C GLN A 25 5.18 0.61 7.38
N SER A 26 4.41 0.49 8.45
CA SER A 26 3.12 -0.14 8.44
C SER A 26 2.35 0.62 7.37
N TRP A 27 1.95 -0.11 6.35
CA TRP A 27 1.05 0.43 5.35
C TRP A 27 -0.26 0.70 6.06
N ASP A 28 -0.41 1.88 6.66
CA ASP A 28 -1.58 2.27 7.40
C ASP A 28 -2.44 3.19 6.55
N SER A 29 -3.71 3.36 6.92
CA SER A 29 -4.64 4.22 6.20
C SER A 29 -4.09 5.63 5.95
N LYS A 30 -3.34 6.19 6.91
CA LYS A 30 -2.68 7.50 6.78
C LYS A 30 -1.56 7.50 5.74
N THR A 31 -0.73 6.45 5.74
CA THR A 31 0.35 6.28 4.76
C THR A 31 -0.23 6.10 3.36
N ALA A 32 -1.24 5.23 3.21
CA ALA A 32 -1.96 5.00 1.96
C ALA A 32 -2.57 6.30 1.42
N SER A 33 -3.26 7.07 2.26
CA SER A 33 -3.86 8.35 1.87
C SER A 33 -2.82 9.36 1.38
N ARG A 34 -1.67 9.46 2.06
CA ARG A 34 -0.60 10.40 1.68
C ARG A 34 0.08 9.99 0.37
N VAL A 35 0.27 8.69 0.17
CA VAL A 35 0.83 8.15 -1.08
C VAL A 35 -0.15 8.38 -2.23
N GLY A 36 -1.43 8.16 -2.02
CA GLY A 36 -2.44 8.30 -3.09
C GLY A 36 -2.70 9.75 -3.47
N GLU A 37 -2.67 10.68 -2.52
CA GLU A 37 -2.70 12.11 -2.82
C GLU A 37 -1.51 12.53 -3.70
N LYS A 38 -0.28 12.12 -3.33
CA LYS A 38 0.91 12.37 -4.15
C LYS A 38 0.78 11.75 -5.53
N LEU A 39 0.31 10.50 -5.60
CA LEU A 39 0.10 9.80 -6.86
C LEU A 39 -0.90 10.56 -7.74
N GLY A 40 -2.02 11.01 -7.18
CA GLY A 40 -3.03 11.79 -7.89
C GLY A 40 -2.47 13.08 -8.49
N PHE A 41 -1.65 13.82 -7.74
CA PHE A 41 -0.99 15.02 -8.29
C PHE A 41 -0.07 14.69 -9.47
N ARG A 42 0.73 13.62 -9.38
CA ARG A 42 1.64 13.22 -10.47
C ARG A 42 0.89 12.74 -11.70
N LEU A 43 -0.21 12.01 -11.54
CA LEU A 43 -1.06 11.58 -12.65
C LEU A 43 -1.67 12.78 -13.36
N LYS A 44 -2.15 13.76 -12.59
CA LYS A 44 -2.70 15.00 -13.12
C LYS A 44 -1.65 15.84 -13.86
N GLU A 45 -0.43 15.91 -13.34
CA GLU A 45 0.71 16.56 -14.03
C GLU A 45 1.03 15.91 -15.38
N ILE A 46 0.85 14.59 -15.50
CA ILE A 46 1.06 13.83 -16.74
C ILE A 46 -0.16 13.93 -17.68
N GLY A 47 -1.29 14.46 -17.22
CA GLY A 47 -2.54 14.56 -17.99
C GLY A 47 -3.35 13.26 -18.00
N VAL A 48 -3.11 12.36 -17.06
CA VAL A 48 -3.95 11.17 -16.84
C VAL A 48 -5.15 11.58 -16.00
N ASN A 49 -6.35 11.28 -16.48
CA ASN A 49 -7.60 11.65 -15.80
C ASN A 49 -8.39 10.46 -15.26
N ASN A 50 -8.15 9.24 -15.76
CA ASN A 50 -8.84 8.03 -15.33
C ASN A 50 -7.85 6.88 -15.12
N ILE A 51 -8.12 6.04 -14.11
CA ILE A 51 -7.38 4.82 -13.77
C ILE A 51 -8.39 3.68 -13.59
N TYR A 52 -8.07 2.53 -14.18
CA TYR A 52 -8.84 1.31 -13.98
C TYR A 52 -8.15 0.39 -12.97
N VAL A 53 -8.89 -0.10 -11.98
CA VAL A 53 -8.42 -1.09 -11.01
C VAL A 53 -8.96 -2.47 -11.39
N ASP A 54 -8.07 -3.46 -11.55
CA ASP A 54 -8.51 -4.84 -11.70
C ASP A 54 -9.06 -5.37 -10.38
N LEU A 55 -10.38 -5.46 -10.34
CA LEU A 55 -11.11 -5.94 -9.19
C LEU A 55 -10.85 -7.39 -8.88
N ASN A 56 -10.69 -8.25 -9.88
CA ASN A 56 -10.47 -9.67 -9.64
C ASN A 56 -9.13 -9.87 -8.97
N GLU A 57 -8.12 -9.11 -9.39
CA GLU A 57 -6.82 -9.10 -8.75
C GLU A 57 -6.91 -8.64 -7.29
N GLU A 58 -7.54 -7.48 -7.02
CA GLU A 58 -7.61 -6.94 -5.66
C GLU A 58 -8.48 -7.82 -4.73
N LEU A 59 -9.53 -8.45 -5.26
CA LEU A 59 -10.37 -9.43 -4.55
C LEU A 59 -9.67 -10.76 -4.32
N SER A 60 -8.64 -11.11 -5.08
CA SER A 60 -7.82 -12.29 -4.77
C SER A 60 -6.91 -12.07 -3.55
N ARG A 61 -6.61 -10.81 -3.21
CA ARG A 61 -5.72 -10.46 -2.09
C ARG A 61 -6.38 -10.73 -0.74
N PRO A 62 -5.62 -11.03 0.33
CA PRO A 62 -6.19 -11.18 1.67
C PRO A 62 -6.88 -9.90 2.19
N ILE A 63 -7.94 -10.06 3.00
CA ILE A 63 -8.81 -8.98 3.49
C ILE A 63 -8.02 -7.82 4.15
N HIS A 64 -6.96 -8.13 4.89
CA HIS A 64 -6.14 -7.14 5.58
C HIS A 64 -5.29 -6.28 4.63
N TYR A 65 -5.06 -6.73 3.38
CA TYR A 65 -4.47 -5.89 2.33
C TYR A 65 -5.55 -5.02 1.66
N ARG A 66 -6.74 -5.55 1.36
CA ARG A 66 -7.81 -4.76 0.71
C ARG A 66 -8.22 -3.52 1.51
N LYS A 67 -8.43 -3.68 2.82
CA LYS A 67 -8.76 -2.57 3.74
C LYS A 67 -7.72 -1.46 3.75
N ARG A 68 -6.48 -1.81 3.42
CA ARG A 68 -5.31 -0.94 3.44
C ARG A 68 -5.12 -0.17 2.13
N VAL A 69 -5.69 -0.67 1.03
CA VAL A 69 -5.60 -0.05 -0.30
C VAL A 69 -6.76 0.91 -0.54
N LEU A 70 -7.92 0.72 0.08
CA LEU A 70 -9.06 1.64 -0.02
C LEU A 70 -8.70 3.13 0.19
N PRO A 71 -7.98 3.53 1.26
CA PRO A 71 -7.64 4.93 1.48
C PRO A 71 -6.71 5.53 0.42
N LEU A 72 -5.95 4.69 -0.30
CA LEU A 72 -5.13 5.10 -1.43
C LEU A 72 -6.04 5.60 -2.55
N PHE A 73 -6.99 4.79 -3.01
CA PHE A 73 -7.87 5.14 -4.11
C PHE A 73 -8.81 6.30 -3.76
N ASP A 74 -9.31 6.35 -2.53
CA ASP A 74 -10.12 7.49 -2.06
C ASP A 74 -9.34 8.81 -2.15
N SER A 75 -8.06 8.80 -1.77
CA SER A 75 -7.23 10.00 -1.86
C SER A 75 -6.93 10.42 -3.29
N VAL A 76 -6.77 9.48 -4.23
CA VAL A 76 -6.62 9.75 -5.66
C VAL A 76 -7.91 10.36 -6.24
N LYS A 77 -9.08 9.79 -5.90
CA LYS A 77 -10.39 10.34 -6.29
C LYS A 77 -10.56 11.79 -5.82
N ARG A 78 -10.13 12.12 -4.60
CA ARG A 78 -10.20 13.50 -4.07
C ARG A 78 -9.36 14.52 -4.84
N VAL A 79 -8.29 14.10 -5.52
CA VAL A 79 -7.47 15.00 -6.36
C VAL A 79 -8.17 15.31 -7.71
N GLY A 80 -9.26 14.61 -8.02
CA GLY A 80 -10.05 14.77 -9.23
C GLY A 80 -9.66 13.80 -10.35
N ILE A 81 -9.05 12.66 -9.98
CA ILE A 81 -8.79 11.55 -10.90
C ILE A 81 -9.94 10.54 -10.78
N GLU A 82 -10.51 10.14 -11.91
CA GLU A 82 -11.49 9.06 -11.94
C GLU A 82 -10.79 7.73 -11.66
N VAL A 83 -11.39 6.92 -10.78
CA VAL A 83 -10.86 5.60 -10.43
C VAL A 83 -12.00 4.59 -10.52
N ASP A 84 -11.99 3.82 -11.60
CA ASP A 84 -12.98 2.79 -11.89
C ASP A 84 -12.65 1.51 -11.12
N GLY A 85 -13.69 0.90 -10.52
CA GLY A 85 -13.60 -0.36 -9.79
C GLY A 85 -13.41 -0.20 -8.29
N ALA A 86 -12.87 0.92 -7.79
CA ALA A 86 -12.59 1.09 -6.37
C ALA A 86 -13.84 1.01 -5.47
N GLU A 87 -15.02 1.37 -5.98
CA GLU A 87 -16.31 1.33 -5.27
C GLU A 87 -16.71 -0.07 -4.80
N LYS A 88 -16.39 -1.11 -5.58
CA LYS A 88 -16.72 -2.51 -5.24
C LYS A 88 -15.81 -3.09 -4.15
N LEU A 89 -14.72 -2.39 -3.79
CA LEU A 89 -13.85 -2.77 -2.67
C LEU A 89 -14.47 -2.40 -1.31
N GLY A 90 -15.31 -1.36 -1.26
CA GLY A 90 -15.96 -0.87 -0.02
C GLY A 90 -17.14 -1.72 0.44
N GLU A 91 -17.76 -2.48 -0.48
CA GLU A 91 -18.91 -3.35 -0.19
C GLU A 91 -18.53 -4.58 0.65
N ILE A 92 -17.23 -4.88 0.79
CA ILE A 92 -16.68 -6.02 1.55
C ILE A 92 -16.26 -5.55 2.96
N GLY A 93 -17.03 -4.62 3.55
CA GLY A 93 -17.09 -4.41 5.00
C GLY A 93 -17.67 -5.64 5.70
N PRO A 94 -17.59 -5.76 7.05
CA PRO A 94 -18.11 -6.94 7.74
C PRO A 94 -19.55 -7.14 7.29
N VAL A 95 -19.87 -8.35 6.82
CA VAL A 95 -21.23 -8.80 6.51
C VAL A 95 -22.13 -8.13 7.54
N LYS A 96 -23.01 -7.21 7.10
CA LYS A 96 -24.08 -6.73 7.96
C LYS A 96 -24.74 -8.02 8.43
N LYS A 97 -24.55 -8.39 9.71
CA LYS A 97 -25.35 -9.45 10.31
C LYS A 97 -26.78 -9.04 9.97
N CYS A 98 -27.45 -9.84 9.15
CA CYS A 98 -28.88 -9.71 8.98
C CYS A 98 -29.47 -9.84 10.39
N LEU A 99 -29.80 -8.70 11.01
CA LEU A 99 -30.68 -8.66 12.16
C LEU A 99 -32.09 -8.72 11.57
N GLY A 100 -32.66 -9.92 11.59
CA GLY A 100 -34.05 -10.16 11.24
C GLY A 100 -34.22 -11.24 10.17
N CYS A 101 -34.33 -12.49 10.62
CA CYS A 101 -35.49 -13.36 10.44
C CYS A 101 -35.48 -14.37 11.60
#